data_AF-A0A3B9YUS2-F1
#
_entry.id   AF-A0A3B9YUS2-F1
#
_cell.length_a   1.000
_cell.length_b   1.000
_cell.length_c   1.000
_cell.angle_alpha   90.00
_cell.angle_beta   90.00
_cell.angle_gamma   90.00
#
_symmetry.space_group_name_H-M   'P 1'
#
loop_
_entity.id
_entity.type
_entity.pdbx_description
1 polymer ?
#
loop_
_entity_poly.entity_id
_entity_poly.type
_entity_poly.pdbx_seq_one_letter_code
_entity_poly.pdbx_strand_id
1 'polypeptide(L)'
;MTLASARADMAALYLADEGRVVETLIGRARLTPAQLTATEALARDLVNRVRSQRRRGGLDAFLHQYALSTDEGVVLMCLAEALLRIPDAQTADRLIRDKVGMAQWEKHLGRSESLFVNAST
;
A
#
# COMPACT_ATOMS: atom_id res chain seq x y z
N MET A 1 13.03 31.42 19.23
CA MET A 1 12.63 30.11 19.81
C MET A 1 13.90 29.32 20.08
N THR A 2 14.17 28.94 21.32
CA THR A 2 15.35 28.14 21.66
C THR A 2 15.03 26.65 21.53
N LEU A 3 16.05 25.80 21.33
CA LEU A 3 15.85 24.34 21.29
C LEU A 3 15.20 23.80 22.57
N ALA A 4 15.50 24.40 23.72
CA ALA A 4 14.89 24.04 25.00
C ALA A 4 13.39 24.33 25.03
N SER A 5 12.96 25.48 24.51
CA SER A 5 11.54 25.85 24.41
C SER A 5 10.79 24.93 23.45
N ALA A 6 11.36 24.62 22.28
CA ALA A 6 10.74 23.69 21.33
C ALA A 6 10.51 22.29 21.91
N ARG A 7 11.48 21.77 22.68
CA ARG A 7 11.37 20.46 23.33
C ARG A 7 10.33 20.45 24.46
N ALA A 8 10.23 21.54 25.21
CA ALA A 8 9.20 21.69 26.24
C ALA A 8 7.78 21.69 25.63
N ASP A 9 7.59 22.39 24.51
CA ASP A 9 6.31 22.41 23.79
C ASP A 9 5.92 21.02 23.25
N MET A 10 6.89 20.27 22.71
CA MET A 10 6.67 18.89 22.27
C MET A 10 6.27 17.97 23.43
N ALA A 11 6.95 18.08 24.58
CA ALA A 11 6.65 17.27 25.76
C ALA A 11 5.24 17.56 26.30
N ALA A 12 4.80 18.82 26.27
CA ALA A 12 3.46 19.23 26.69
C ALA A 12 2.34 18.65 25.81
N LEU A 13 2.63 18.31 24.55
CA LEU A 13 1.65 17.75 23.61
C LEU A 13 1.59 16.21 23.62
N TYR A 14 2.53 15.52 24.28
CA TYR A 14 2.70 14.07 24.18
C TYR A 14 1.47 13.26 24.64
N LEU A 15 0.79 13.72 25.69
CA LEU A 15 -0.44 13.12 26.24
C LEU A 15 -1.51 14.19 26.49
N ALA A 16 -1.49 15.25 25.68
CA ALA A 16 -2.50 16.29 25.76
C ALA A 16 -3.88 15.75 25.34
N ASP A 17 -4.93 16.32 25.90
CA ASP A 17 -6.30 16.01 25.52
C ASP A 17 -6.52 16.26 24.01
N GLU A 18 -6.98 15.23 23.31
CA GLU A 18 -7.16 15.27 21.84
C GLU A 18 -8.15 16.36 21.44
N GLY A 19 -9.28 16.48 22.15
CA GLY A 19 -10.32 17.46 21.85
C GLY A 19 -9.79 18.89 21.87
N ARG A 20 -9.05 19.22 22.93
CA ARG A 20 -8.40 20.53 23.10
C ARG A 20 -7.36 20.81 22.01
N VAL A 21 -6.54 19.82 21.67
CA VAL A 21 -5.51 19.96 20.62
C VAL A 21 -6.18 20.16 19.26
N VAL A 22 -7.17 19.34 18.92
CA VAL A 22 -7.90 19.40 17.65
C VAL A 22 -8.63 20.74 17.49
N GLU A 23 -9.30 21.25 18.52
CA GLU A 23 -9.97 22.55 18.46
C GLU A 23 -8.98 23.69 18.13
N THR A 24 -7.81 23.66 18.76
CA THR A 24 -6.72 24.60 18.48
C THR A 24 -6.22 24.48 17.04
N LEU A 25 -6.05 23.26 16.53
CA LEU A 25 -5.58 22.99 15.17
C LEU A 25 -6.61 23.37 14.11
N ILE A 26 -7.90 23.14 14.36
CA ILE A 26 -8.99 23.55 13.46
C ILE A 26 -8.93 25.06 13.23
N GLY A 27 -8.76 25.87 14.28
CA GLY A 27 -8.61 27.31 14.15
C GLY A 27 -7.47 27.72 13.21
N ARG A 28 -6.33 27.02 13.30
CA ARG A 28 -5.14 27.27 12.45
C ARG A 28 -5.30 26.76 11.02
N ALA A 29 -6.08 25.70 10.83
CA ALA A 29 -6.29 25.06 9.53
C ALA A 29 -7.44 25.69 8.73
N ARG A 30 -8.18 26.66 9.29
CA ARG A 30 -9.28 27.34 8.59
C ARG A 30 -8.78 28.04 7.33
N LEU A 31 -9.34 27.64 6.21
CA LEU A 31 -9.11 28.26 4.92
C LEU A 31 -10.12 29.37 4.66
N THR A 32 -9.70 30.41 3.94
CA THR A 32 -10.63 31.38 3.36
C THR A 32 -11.45 30.73 2.24
N PRO A 33 -12.63 31.27 1.88
CA PRO A 33 -13.45 30.74 0.78
C PRO A 33 -12.66 30.60 -0.53
N ALA A 34 -11.81 31.59 -0.86
CA ALA A 34 -10.97 31.56 -2.05
C ALA A 34 -9.92 30.42 -2.02
N GLN A 35 -9.28 30.21 -0.87
CA GLN A 35 -8.32 29.10 -0.69
C GLN A 35 -9.01 27.74 -0.78
N LEU A 36 -10.22 27.62 -0.24
CA LEU A 36 -11.00 26.40 -0.30
C LEU A 36 -11.37 26.05 -1.75
N THR A 37 -11.91 27.01 -2.50
CA THR A 37 -12.22 26.81 -3.94
C THR A 37 -10.98 26.42 -4.75
N ALA A 38 -9.84 27.09 -4.53
CA ALA A 38 -8.60 26.76 -5.23
C ALA A 38 -8.07 25.35 -4.86
N THR A 39 -8.15 24.99 -3.58
CA THR A 39 -7.74 23.67 -3.08
C THR A 39 -8.61 22.56 -3.66
N GLU A 40 -9.92 22.76 -3.69
CA GLU A 40 -10.87 21.80 -4.28
C GLU A 40 -10.65 21.62 -5.78
N ALA A 41 -10.40 22.70 -6.51
CA ALA A 41 -10.11 22.64 -7.95
C ALA A 41 -8.84 21.83 -8.22
N LEU A 42 -7.77 22.09 -7.46
CA LEU A 42 -6.51 21.36 -7.58
C LEU A 42 -6.67 19.88 -7.21
N ALA A 43 -7.30 19.58 -6.07
CA ALA A 43 -7.53 18.21 -5.63
C ALA A 43 -8.34 17.41 -6.66
N ARG A 44 -9.36 18.04 -7.26
CA ARG A 44 -10.18 17.42 -8.31
C ARG A 44 -9.37 17.10 -9.57
N ASP A 45 -8.54 18.03 -10.02
CA ASP A 45 -7.65 17.81 -11.16
C ASP A 45 -6.67 16.65 -10.91
N LEU A 46 -6.01 16.64 -9.74
CA LEU A 46 -5.09 15.57 -9.36
C LEU A 46 -5.78 14.20 -9.32
N VAL A 47 -6.94 14.10 -8.68
CA VAL A 47 -7.72 12.85 -8.62
C VAL A 47 -8.13 12.40 -10.03
N ASN A 48 -8.58 13.32 -10.89
CA ASN A 48 -8.95 13.00 -12.25
C ASN A 48 -7.76 12.48 -13.08
N ARG A 49 -6.58 13.07 -12.91
CA ARG A 49 -5.34 12.61 -13.57
C ARG A 49 -4.92 11.22 -13.10
N VAL A 50 -4.97 10.95 -11.80
CA VAL A 50 -4.65 9.62 -11.26
C VAL A 50 -5.64 8.58 -11.79
N ARG A 51 -6.94 8.89 -11.80
CA ARG A 51 -7.99 7.99 -12.28
C ARG A 51 -7.91 7.73 -13.78
N SER A 52 -7.55 8.73 -14.59
CA SER A 52 -7.40 8.55 -16.05
C SER A 52 -6.18 7.70 -16.40
N GLN A 53 -5.12 7.73 -15.60
CA GLN A 53 -3.91 6.92 -15.77
C GLN A 53 -4.06 5.47 -15.28
N ARG A 54 -5.04 5.19 -14.41
CA ARG A 54 -5.30 3.85 -13.83
C ARG A 54 -5.62 2.76 -14.85
N ARG A 55 -5.94 3.10 -16.10
CA ARG A 55 -6.17 2.13 -17.19
C ARG A 55 -4.90 1.38 -17.65
N ARG A 56 -3.72 1.71 -17.14
CA ARG A 56 -2.44 1.11 -17.57
C ARG A 56 -1.80 0.11 -16.60
N GLY A 57 -2.43 -0.19 -15.45
CA GLY A 57 -1.84 -1.09 -14.46
C GLY A 57 -2.66 -2.35 -14.22
N GLY A 58 -2.44 -3.42 -15.00
CA GLY A 58 -2.94 -4.75 -14.64
C GLY A 58 -2.47 -5.20 -13.25
N LEU A 59 -1.35 -4.64 -12.79
CA LEU A 59 -0.80 -4.83 -11.45
C LEU A 59 -1.71 -4.25 -10.34
N ASP A 60 -2.31 -3.06 -10.49
CA ASP A 60 -3.12 -2.44 -9.40
C ASP A 60 -4.43 -3.21 -9.18
N ALA A 61 -5.04 -3.71 -10.27
CA ALA A 61 -6.22 -4.58 -10.20
C ALA A 61 -5.87 -5.96 -9.63
N PHE A 62 -4.73 -6.52 -10.02
CA PHE A 62 -4.21 -7.78 -9.49
C PHE A 62 -3.84 -7.68 -8.00
N LEU A 63 -3.23 -6.58 -7.56
CA LEU A 63 -2.93 -6.30 -6.16
C LEU A 63 -4.20 -5.98 -5.34
N HIS A 64 -5.25 -5.42 -5.94
CA HIS A 64 -6.55 -5.31 -5.27
C HIS A 64 -7.22 -6.67 -5.11
N GLN A 65 -7.07 -7.57 -6.08
CA GLN A 65 -7.65 -8.92 -6.05
C GLN A 65 -6.86 -9.88 -5.15
N TYR A 66 -5.54 -9.69 -5.05
CA TYR A 66 -4.59 -10.46 -4.22
C TYR A 66 -3.73 -9.49 -3.42
N ALA A 67 -4.34 -8.82 -2.44
CA ALA A 67 -3.63 -7.85 -1.60
C ALA A 67 -2.34 -8.46 -1.04
N LEU A 68 -1.21 -7.74 -1.16
CA LEU A 68 0.12 -8.22 -0.74
C LEU A 68 0.23 -8.55 0.75
N SER A 69 -0.78 -8.15 1.53
CA SER A 69 -0.92 -8.49 2.95
C SER A 69 -1.63 -9.82 3.20
N THR A 70 -2.11 -10.51 2.17
CA THR A 70 -2.71 -11.84 2.29
C THR A 70 -1.67 -12.91 2.00
N ASP A 71 -1.88 -14.11 2.55
CA ASP A 71 -1.02 -15.26 2.29
C ASP A 71 -0.94 -15.56 0.79
N GLU A 72 -2.03 -15.34 0.05
CA GLU A 72 -2.04 -15.46 -1.41
C GLU A 72 -1.17 -14.41 -2.10
N GLY A 73 -1.22 -13.15 -1.66
CA GLY A 73 -0.42 -12.05 -2.22
C GLY A 73 1.09 -12.24 -2.00
N VAL A 74 1.47 -12.78 -0.84
CA VAL A 74 2.88 -13.12 -0.54
C VAL A 74 3.39 -14.24 -1.45
N VAL A 75 2.62 -15.32 -1.60
CA VAL A 75 2.99 -16.45 -2.50
C VAL A 75 3.12 -15.99 -3.95
N LEU A 76 2.24 -15.09 -4.38
CA LEU A 76 2.23 -14.54 -5.74
C LEU A 76 3.46 -13.66 -6.02
N MET A 77 3.89 -12.88 -5.03
CA MET A 77 5.12 -12.10 -5.10
C MET A 77 6.37 -12.99 -5.14
N CYS A 78 6.41 -14.05 -4.30
CA CYS A 78 7.51 -15.02 -4.32
C CYS A 78 7.59 -15.78 -5.66
N LEU A 79 6.45 -16.14 -6.24
CA LEU A 79 6.41 -16.76 -7.57
C LEU A 79 6.92 -15.79 -8.65
N ALA A 80 6.49 -14.52 -8.60
CA ALA A 80 6.98 -13.50 -9.53
C ALA A 80 8.50 -13.30 -9.40
N GLU A 81 9.04 -13.28 -8.18
CA GLU A 81 10.48 -13.19 -7.94
C GLU A 81 11.24 -14.41 -8.49
N ALA A 82 10.74 -15.62 -8.22
CA ALA A 82 11.32 -16.86 -8.73
C ALA A 82 11.36 -16.86 -10.27
N LEU A 83 10.30 -16.37 -10.92
CA LEU A 83 10.23 -16.25 -12.39
C LEU A 83 11.21 -15.20 -12.93
N LEU A 84 11.40 -14.06 -12.25
CA LEU A 84 12.36 -13.03 -12.65
C LEU A 84 13.82 -13.46 -12.52
N ARG A 85 14.11 -14.45 -11.66
CA ARG A 85 15.46 -15.03 -11.51
C ARG A 85 15.80 -16.08 -12.59
N ILE A 86 14.83 -16.49 -13.42
CA ILE A 86 15.06 -17.45 -14.51
C ILE A 86 15.52 -16.69 -15.76
N PRO A 87 16.75 -16.95 -16.26
CA PRO A 87 17.32 -16.19 -17.38
C PRO A 87 16.69 -16.53 -18.73
N ASP A 88 16.04 -17.69 -18.88
CA ASP A 88 15.42 -18.13 -20.13
C ASP A 88 13.88 -18.20 -20.05
N ALA A 89 13.21 -17.58 -21.02
CA ALA A 89 11.75 -17.48 -21.04
C ALA A 89 11.05 -18.86 -21.14
N GLN A 90 11.68 -19.84 -21.79
CA GLN A 90 11.09 -21.16 -21.97
C GLN A 90 11.02 -21.95 -20.65
N THR A 91 12.00 -21.81 -19.77
CA THR A 91 11.99 -22.42 -18.43
C THR A 91 11.04 -21.68 -17.49
N ALA A 92 10.96 -20.35 -17.60
CA ALA A 92 9.94 -19.57 -16.88
C ALA A 92 8.52 -20.02 -17.25
N ASP A 93 8.21 -20.17 -18.56
CA ASP A 93 6.92 -20.64 -19.04
C ASP A 93 6.59 -22.08 -18.60
N ARG A 94 7.60 -22.96 -18.54
CA ARG A 94 7.43 -24.31 -17.99
C ARG A 94 7.10 -24.29 -16.51
N LEU A 95 7.75 -23.41 -15.74
CA LEU A 95 7.47 -23.24 -14.31
C LEU A 95 6.06 -22.69 -14.08
N ILE A 96 5.63 -21.71 -14.88
CA ILE A 96 4.26 -21.18 -14.86
C ILE A 96 3.25 -22.32 -15.13
N ARG A 97 3.49 -23.12 -16.16
CA ARG A 97 2.58 -24.23 -16.51
C ARG A 97 2.50 -25.30 -15.42
N ASP A 98 3.63 -25.63 -14.80
CA ASP A 98 3.73 -26.65 -13.75
C ASP A 98 3.10 -26.17 -12.43
N LYS A 99 3.36 -24.93 -12.01
CA LYS A 99 2.95 -24.41 -10.69
C LYS A 99 1.62 -23.65 -10.70
N VAL A 100 1.30 -22.96 -11.79
CA VAL A 100 0.05 -22.18 -11.93
C VAL A 100 -1.01 -22.98 -12.67
N GLY A 101 -0.62 -23.73 -13.71
CA GLY A 101 -1.55 -24.46 -14.59
C GLY A 101 -2.14 -25.74 -14.01
N MET A 102 -1.48 -26.37 -13.02
CA MET A 102 -1.98 -27.59 -12.34
C MET A 102 -2.53 -27.32 -10.93
N ALA A 103 -2.36 -26.11 -10.41
CA ALA A 103 -2.87 -25.78 -9.08
C ALA A 103 -4.41 -25.67 -9.14
N GLN A 104 -5.07 -26.62 -8.48
CA GLN A 104 -6.45 -26.43 -8.02
C GLN A 104 -6.40 -25.43 -6.86
N TRP A 105 -6.23 -24.14 -7.17
CA TRP A 105 -6.06 -23.07 -6.18
C TRP A 105 -7.17 -23.09 -5.11
N GLU A 106 -8.38 -23.57 -5.44
CA GLU A 106 -9.48 -23.76 -4.49
C GLU A 106 -9.27 -24.85 -3.42
N LYS A 107 -8.44 -25.87 -3.66
CA LYS A 107 -8.33 -27.05 -2.78
C LYS A 107 -7.10 -27.09 -1.88
N HIS A 108 -6.08 -26.25 -2.11
CA HIS A 108 -4.78 -26.37 -1.43
C HIS A 108 -4.37 -25.16 -0.58
N LEU A 109 -5.19 -24.11 -0.51
CA LEU A 109 -4.99 -22.92 0.35
C LEU A 109 -5.28 -23.17 1.85
N GLY A 110 -5.06 -24.38 2.34
CA GLY A 110 -5.27 -24.70 3.76
C GLY A 110 -4.51 -25.90 4.30
N ARG A 111 -3.65 -26.54 3.50
CA ARG A 111 -2.87 -27.71 3.94
C ARG A 111 -1.56 -27.81 3.19
N SER A 112 -0.51 -27.14 3.66
CA SER A 112 0.89 -27.58 3.50
C SER A 112 1.82 -26.74 4.36
N GLU A 113 2.37 -27.37 5.40
CA GLU A 113 3.27 -26.80 6.42
C GLU A 113 4.72 -26.54 5.95
N SER A 114 5.05 -26.64 4.66
CA SER A 114 6.46 -26.76 4.25
C SER A 114 7.02 -25.68 3.31
N LEU A 115 6.27 -24.60 3.03
CA LEU A 115 6.78 -23.48 2.21
C LEU A 115 6.95 -22.16 2.98
N PHE A 116 6.55 -22.11 4.26
CA PHE A 116 6.49 -20.89 5.08
C PHE A 116 7.66 -20.69 6.05
N VAL A 117 8.83 -21.29 5.82
CA VAL A 117 9.92 -21.18 6.81
C VAL A 117 10.62 -19.81 6.80
N ASN A 118 10.48 -18.97 5.77
CA ASN A 118 11.19 -17.67 5.73
C ASN A 118 10.37 -16.52 5.13
N ALA A 119 9.06 -16.44 5.39
CA ALA A 119 8.24 -15.29 4.98
C ALA A 119 8.17 -14.16 6.04
N SER A 120 8.91 -14.28 7.15
CA SER A 120 8.88 -13.33 8.26
C SER A 120 10.28 -12.82 8.63
N THR A 121 10.95 -12.17 7.68
CA THR A 121 12.04 -11.24 7.97
C THR A 121 11.87 -9.98 7.14
#